data_AF-A0AAV1R6I2-F1
#
_entry.id   AF-A0AAV1R6I2-F1
#
_cell.length_a   1.000
_cell.length_b   1.000
_cell.length_c   1.000
_cell.angle_alpha   90.00
_cell.angle_beta   90.00
_cell.angle_gamma   90.00
#
_symmetry.space_group_name_H-M   'P 1'
#
loop_
_entity.id
_entity.type
_entity.pdbx_description
1 polymer ?
#
loop_
_entity_poly.entity_id
_entity_poly.type
_entity_poly.pdbx_seq_one_letter_code
_entity_poly.pdbx_strand_id
1 'polypeptide(L)'
;MEINPGALFQADKADNERRVKAPGSLVGLRGIPILLKEYITTKDKLNSTSGSFALLGSVVPRDAGVVVKLRKAAAIIFGKGSLSGWSAFLSVRTPRGFSARDGQRKNPYVLSADPCGSSSGSAISVAANLAKTSF
;
A
#
# COMPACT_ATOMS: atom_id res chain seq x y z
N MET A 1 2.33 6.58 -5.81
CA MET A 1 1.27 5.69 -5.26
C MET A 1 0.71 4.92 -6.43
N GLU A 2 0.42 3.64 -6.23
CA GLU A 2 -0.07 2.75 -7.28
C GLU A 2 -1.35 2.07 -6.78
N ILE A 3 -2.44 2.15 -7.53
CA ILE A 3 -3.75 1.61 -7.12
C ILE A 3 -3.91 0.21 -7.71
N ASN A 4 -4.44 -0.72 -6.92
CA ASN A 4 -4.70 -2.08 -7.39
C ASN A 4 -5.85 -2.06 -8.40
N PRO A 5 -5.65 -2.44 -9.67
CA PRO A 5 -6.75 -2.47 -10.64
C PRO A 5 -7.84 -3.49 -10.26
N GLY A 6 -7.52 -4.47 -9.40
CA GLY A 6 -8.50 -5.42 -8.87
C GLY A 6 -9.21 -4.98 -7.60
N ALA A 7 -8.94 -3.79 -7.04
CA ALA A 7 -9.51 -3.37 -5.76
C ALA A 7 -11.05 -3.30 -5.78
N LEU A 8 -11.63 -2.72 -6.85
CA LEU A 8 -13.09 -2.62 -6.99
C LEU A 8 -13.75 -3.99 -7.09
N PHE A 9 -13.19 -4.88 -7.91
CA PHE A 9 -13.67 -6.26 -8.01
C PHE A 9 -13.62 -7.00 -6.66
N GLN A 10 -12.56 -6.78 -5.87
CA GLN A 10 -12.47 -7.36 -4.52
C GLN A 10 -13.52 -6.78 -3.57
N ALA A 11 -13.84 -5.48 -3.70
CA ALA A 11 -14.89 -4.82 -2.92
C ALA A 11 -16.27 -5.37 -3.28
N ASP A 12 -16.63 -5.43 -4.57
CA ASP A 12 -17.90 -5.97 -5.04
C ASP A 12 -18.10 -7.42 -4.57
N LYS A 13 -17.03 -8.22 -4.63
CA LYS A 13 -17.05 -9.59 -4.12
C LYS A 13 -17.31 -9.63 -2.60
N ALA A 14 -16.64 -8.78 -1.83
CA ALA A 14 -16.83 -8.71 -0.38
C ALA A 14 -18.25 -8.26 -0.01
N ASP A 15 -18.81 -7.29 -0.73
CA ASP A 15 -20.18 -6.81 -0.54
C ASP A 15 -21.21 -7.88 -0.91
N ASN A 16 -21.01 -8.60 -2.02
CA ASN A 16 -21.89 -9.70 -2.39
C ASN A 16 -21.87 -10.82 -1.34
N GLU A 17 -20.69 -11.23 -0.87
CA GLU A 17 -20.56 -12.25 0.17
C GLU A 17 -21.22 -11.84 1.49
N ARG A 18 -21.15 -10.55 1.85
CA ARG A 18 -21.89 -9.97 2.99
C ARG A 18 -23.41 -10.00 2.75
N ARG A 19 -23.87 -9.59 1.58
CA ARG A 19 -25.30 -9.54 1.21
C ARG A 19 -25.97 -10.91 1.28
N VAL A 20 -25.31 -11.94 0.73
CA VAL A 20 -25.84 -13.32 0.72
C VAL A 20 -25.59 -14.06 2.04
N LYS A 21 -25.01 -13.39 3.05
CA LYS A 21 -24.63 -13.97 4.36
C LYS A 21 -23.83 -15.27 4.21
N ALA A 22 -22.88 -15.30 3.27
CA ALA A 22 -22.03 -16.46 3.05
C ALA A 22 -21.34 -16.86 4.37
N PRO A 23 -21.08 -18.16 4.63
CA PRO A 23 -20.30 -18.58 5.80
C PRO A 23 -18.96 -17.82 5.85
N GLY A 24 -18.68 -17.15 6.97
CA GLY A 24 -17.49 -16.32 7.11
C GLY A 24 -17.59 -14.90 6.52
N SER A 25 -18.78 -14.45 6.14
CA SER A 25 -19.04 -13.11 5.57
C SER A 25 -18.86 -11.93 6.53
N LEU A 26 -18.58 -12.19 7.81
CA LEU A 26 -18.26 -11.16 8.82
C LEU A 26 -16.90 -11.42 9.50
N VAL A 27 -16.08 -12.32 8.97
CA VAL A 27 -14.80 -12.68 9.60
C VAL A 27 -13.74 -11.60 9.33
N GLY A 28 -13.05 -11.22 10.40
CA GLY A 28 -11.80 -10.46 10.35
C GLY A 28 -11.94 -9.06 9.77
N LEU A 29 -11.21 -8.80 8.68
CA LEU A 29 -11.07 -7.51 8.01
C LEU A 29 -11.81 -7.48 6.67
N ARG A 30 -12.86 -8.30 6.52
CA ARG A 30 -13.60 -8.41 5.27
C ARG A 30 -14.08 -7.04 4.76
N GLY A 31 -13.70 -6.73 3.52
CA GLY A 31 -14.09 -5.49 2.85
C GLY A 31 -13.30 -4.25 3.29
N ILE A 32 -12.36 -4.38 4.23
CA ILE A 32 -11.55 -3.25 4.70
C ILE A 32 -10.41 -2.99 3.70
N PRO A 33 -10.34 -1.81 3.05
CA PRO A 33 -9.25 -1.46 2.14
C PRO A 33 -7.98 -1.11 2.94
N ILE A 34 -6.89 -1.76 2.58
CA ILE A 34 -5.57 -1.59 3.20
C ILE A 34 -4.55 -1.17 2.16
N LEU A 35 -3.83 -0.09 2.44
CA LEU A 35 -2.69 0.34 1.64
C LEU A 35 -1.41 -0.33 2.14
N LEU A 36 -0.57 -0.81 1.23
CA LEU A 36 0.72 -1.41 1.58
C LEU A 36 1.87 -0.45 1.28
N LYS A 37 2.88 -0.36 2.14
CA LYS A 37 4.14 0.30 1.77
C LYS A 37 4.74 -0.38 0.54
N GLU A 38 5.30 0.43 -0.35
CA GLU A 38 5.62 0.00 -1.71
C GLU A 38 6.63 -1.18 -1.83
N TYR A 39 7.53 -1.36 -0.86
CA TYR A 39 8.42 -2.54 -0.86
C TYR A 39 7.71 -3.86 -0.47
N ILE A 40 6.51 -3.82 0.14
CA ILE A 40 5.77 -5.02 0.55
C ILE A 40 5.25 -5.72 -0.70
N THR A 41 5.68 -6.96 -0.91
CA THR A 41 5.41 -7.72 -2.13
C THR A 41 4.01 -8.32 -2.14
N THR A 42 3.36 -8.30 -3.31
CA THR A 42 2.10 -8.97 -3.61
C THR A 42 2.12 -9.44 -5.06
N LYS A 43 1.44 -10.55 -5.35
CA LYS A 43 1.18 -11.11 -6.68
C LYS A 43 0.06 -10.37 -7.43
N ASP A 44 -0.55 -9.36 -6.83
CA ASP A 44 -1.44 -8.45 -7.56
C ASP A 44 -0.70 -7.78 -8.74
N LYS A 45 -1.46 -7.14 -9.63
CA LYS A 45 -0.91 -6.30 -10.71
C LYS A 45 -0.40 -4.97 -10.15
N LEU A 46 0.58 -5.05 -9.25
CA LEU A 46 1.19 -3.93 -8.52
C LEU A 46 2.71 -4.12 -8.44
N ASN A 47 3.47 -3.07 -8.71
CA ASN A 47 4.93 -3.13 -8.65
C ASN A 47 5.46 -3.08 -7.21
N SER A 48 6.60 -3.71 -6.96
CA SER A 48 7.36 -3.63 -5.69
C SER A 48 8.78 -3.17 -5.97
N THR A 49 8.99 -1.85 -5.95
CA THR A 49 10.17 -1.21 -6.52
C THR A 49 11.13 -0.60 -5.49
N SER A 50 10.74 -0.58 -4.21
CA SER A 50 11.42 0.20 -3.16
C SER A 50 11.66 1.66 -3.56
N GLY A 51 10.75 2.24 -4.35
CA GLY A 51 10.85 3.59 -4.90
C GLY A 51 11.91 3.79 -5.99
N SER A 52 12.42 2.71 -6.62
CA SER A 52 13.49 2.74 -7.63
C SER A 52 13.03 2.26 -8.99
N PHE A 53 13.40 2.96 -10.06
CA PHE A 53 13.13 2.48 -11.44
C PHE A 53 13.81 1.15 -11.76
N ALA A 54 14.90 0.78 -11.06
CA ALA A 54 15.62 -0.46 -11.29
C ALA A 54 14.78 -1.73 -11.04
N LEU A 55 13.73 -1.63 -10.22
CA LEU A 55 12.85 -2.75 -9.88
C LEU A 55 11.46 -2.62 -10.54
N LEU A 56 11.28 -1.65 -11.45
CA LEU A 56 10.03 -1.50 -12.19
C LEU A 56 9.78 -2.74 -13.06
N GLY A 57 8.59 -3.31 -12.98
CA GLY A 57 8.25 -4.55 -13.70
C GLY A 57 8.81 -5.83 -13.07
N SER A 58 9.49 -5.75 -11.93
CA SER A 58 10.01 -6.93 -11.24
C SER A 58 8.89 -7.89 -10.84
N VAL A 59 9.06 -9.18 -11.18
CA VAL A 59 8.10 -10.23 -10.86
C VAL A 59 8.45 -10.87 -9.52
N VAL A 60 7.59 -10.67 -8.53
CA VAL A 60 7.78 -11.26 -7.20
C VAL A 60 7.40 -12.75 -7.21
N PRO A 61 8.15 -13.63 -6.52
CA PRO A 61 7.85 -15.07 -6.51
C PRO A 61 6.62 -15.40 -5.65
N ARG A 62 6.29 -14.56 -4.67
CA ARG A 62 5.18 -14.76 -3.72
C ARG A 62 4.71 -13.47 -3.07
N ASP A 63 3.51 -13.51 -2.49
CA ASP A 63 3.04 -12.52 -1.52
C ASP A 63 3.96 -12.47 -0.30
N ALA A 64 4.17 -11.28 0.24
CA ALA A 64 4.80 -11.12 1.54
C ALA A 64 3.94 -11.78 2.63
N GLY A 65 4.57 -12.27 3.70
CA GLY A 65 3.85 -12.96 4.78
C GLY A 65 2.72 -12.12 5.41
N VAL A 66 2.90 -10.80 5.50
CA VAL A 66 1.84 -9.88 5.96
C VAL A 66 0.65 -9.86 4.98
N VAL A 67 0.90 -9.83 3.67
CA VAL A 67 -0.16 -9.84 2.65
C VAL A 67 -0.94 -11.15 2.71
N VAL A 68 -0.26 -12.29 2.87
CA VAL A 68 -0.92 -13.59 3.07
C VAL A 68 -1.87 -13.56 4.26
N LYS A 69 -1.43 -12.98 5.40
CA LYS A 69 -2.27 -12.86 6.60
C LYS A 69 -3.45 -11.91 6.39
N LEU A 70 -3.24 -10.77 5.72
CA LEU A 70 -4.31 -9.83 5.40
C LEU A 70 -5.37 -10.45 4.49
N ARG A 71 -4.96 -11.23 3.48
CA ARG A 71 -5.87 -11.97 2.61
C ARG A 71 -6.66 -13.04 3.36
N LYS A 72 -6.00 -13.78 4.28
CA LYS A 72 -6.69 -14.73 5.17
C LYS A 72 -7.73 -14.04 6.06
N ALA A 73 -7.49 -12.80 6.44
CA ALA A 73 -8.46 -11.95 7.14
C ALA A 73 -9.49 -11.29 6.20
N ALA A 74 -9.52 -11.63 4.90
CA ALA A 74 -10.41 -11.08 3.88
C ALA A 74 -10.27 -9.55 3.65
N ALA A 75 -9.12 -8.96 3.99
CA ALA A 75 -8.84 -7.57 3.68
C ALA A 75 -8.66 -7.35 2.17
N ILE A 76 -8.98 -6.14 1.71
CA ILE A 76 -8.78 -5.71 0.32
C ILE A 76 -7.43 -5.02 0.23
N ILE A 77 -6.56 -5.50 -0.66
CA ILE A 77 -5.30 -4.81 -0.96
C ILE A 77 -5.61 -3.66 -1.93
N PHE A 78 -5.75 -2.45 -1.37
CA PHE A 78 -6.18 -1.26 -2.10
C PHE A 78 -5.11 -0.78 -3.10
N GLY A 79 -3.85 -0.87 -2.71
CA GLY A 79 -2.73 -0.38 -3.52
C GLY A 79 -1.45 -0.25 -2.71
N LYS A 80 -0.50 0.52 -3.25
CA LYS A 80 0.80 0.76 -2.66
C LYS A 80 1.11 2.23 -2.39
N GLY A 81 1.40 2.52 -1.13
CA GLY A 81 1.87 3.78 -0.61
C GLY A 81 3.36 3.94 -0.86
N SER A 82 3.72 5.03 -1.53
CA SER A 82 5.12 5.38 -1.81
C SER A 82 5.94 5.58 -0.53
N LEU A 83 7.26 5.59 -0.66
CA LEU A 83 8.20 5.58 0.46
C LEU A 83 9.43 6.45 0.19
N SER A 84 10.25 6.72 1.21
CA SER A 84 11.61 7.25 0.98
C SER A 84 12.45 6.17 0.30
N GLY A 85 12.98 6.43 -0.90
CA GLY A 85 13.66 5.46 -1.76
C GLY A 85 14.66 4.58 -1.00
N TRP A 86 14.63 3.28 -1.29
CA TRP A 86 15.43 2.27 -0.56
C TRP A 86 15.26 2.35 0.96
N SER A 87 14.05 2.64 1.42
CA SER A 87 13.74 2.82 2.84
C SER A 87 14.60 3.89 3.55
N ALA A 88 15.02 4.94 2.83
CA ALA A 88 15.94 5.98 3.27
C ALA A 88 17.41 5.54 3.46
N PHE A 89 17.82 4.42 2.84
CA PHE A 89 19.22 3.94 2.85
C PHE A 89 20.00 4.25 1.57
N LEU A 90 19.48 5.10 0.68
CA LEU A 90 20.20 5.47 -0.55
C LEU A 90 21.34 6.47 -0.29
N SER A 91 21.10 7.50 0.53
CA SER A 91 22.06 8.55 0.87
C SER A 91 21.57 9.37 2.05
N VAL A 92 22.50 9.87 2.88
CA VAL A 92 22.21 10.79 3.98
C VAL A 92 21.70 12.17 3.51
N ARG A 93 21.87 12.50 2.23
CA ARG A 93 21.41 13.75 1.62
C ARG A 93 20.04 13.66 0.97
N THR A 94 19.46 12.47 0.84
CA THR A 94 18.17 12.29 0.18
C THR A 94 17.04 12.80 1.09
N PRO A 95 16.16 13.71 0.61
CA PRO A 95 15.04 14.18 1.39
C PRO A 95 14.13 13.03 1.84
N ARG A 96 13.58 13.14 3.05
CA ARG A 96 12.61 12.19 3.57
C ARG A 96 11.32 12.29 2.75
N GLY A 97 10.78 11.14 2.37
CA GLY A 97 9.64 11.04 1.47
C GLY A 97 9.99 11.11 -0.02
N PHE A 98 11.24 11.35 -0.41
CA PHE A 98 11.63 11.30 -1.82
C PHE A 98 11.89 9.87 -2.30
N SER A 99 11.42 9.53 -3.50
CA SER A 99 11.89 8.36 -4.25
C SER A 99 12.03 8.70 -5.74
N ALA A 100 12.95 8.03 -6.43
CA ALA A 100 13.17 8.26 -7.86
C ALA A 100 11.89 7.98 -8.67
N ARG A 101 11.18 6.89 -8.35
CA ARG A 101 9.99 6.47 -9.08
C ARG A 101 8.81 7.42 -8.90
N ASP A 102 8.55 7.81 -7.65
CA ASP A 102 7.30 8.47 -7.33
C ASP A 102 7.47 9.95 -6.90
N GLY A 103 8.68 10.51 -6.87
CA GLY A 103 8.96 11.90 -6.51
C GLY A 103 8.93 12.20 -5.00
N GLN A 104 8.63 13.45 -4.62
CA GLN A 104 8.58 13.91 -3.22
C GLN A 104 7.17 13.80 -2.63
N ARG A 105 7.05 13.21 -1.44
CA ARG A 105 5.81 13.22 -0.63
C ARG A 105 5.67 14.56 0.08
N LYS A 106 4.44 15.00 0.31
CA LYS A 106 4.14 16.20 1.11
C LYS A 106 3.38 15.82 2.37
N ASN A 107 3.70 16.50 3.47
CA ASN A 107 2.97 16.34 4.72
C ASN A 107 1.54 16.91 4.55
N PRO A 108 0.47 16.15 4.85
CA PRO A 108 -0.91 16.57 4.59
C PRO A 108 -1.38 17.70 5.50
N TYR A 109 -0.71 17.95 6.63
CA TYR A 109 -1.04 19.04 7.54
C TYR A 109 -0.37 20.35 7.13
N VAL A 110 0.88 20.30 6.67
CA VAL A 110 1.65 21.46 6.20
C VAL A 110 2.47 21.04 4.98
N LEU A 111 2.04 21.43 3.77
CA LEU A 111 2.62 20.92 2.51
C LEU A 111 4.12 21.25 2.30
N SER A 112 4.64 22.26 3.00
CA SER A 112 6.06 22.62 2.99
C SER A 112 6.89 21.89 4.06
N ALA A 113 6.25 21.21 5.00
CA ALA A 113 6.93 20.46 6.06
C ALA A 113 7.38 19.08 5.59
N ASP A 114 8.43 18.56 6.26
CA ASP A 114 8.94 17.22 6.04
C ASP A 114 7.87 16.15 6.41
N PRO A 115 7.52 15.22 5.50
CA PRO A 115 6.58 14.12 5.79
C PRO A 115 7.18 12.98 6.62
N CYS A 116 8.45 13.09 7.01
CA CYS A 116 9.29 12.06 7.61
C CYS A 116 9.37 10.78 6.74
N GLY A 117 9.68 9.64 7.32
CA GLY A 117 9.90 8.41 6.55
C GLY A 117 10.36 7.18 7.35
N SER A 118 10.72 6.09 6.68
CA SER A 118 10.60 5.91 5.23
C SER A 118 9.18 5.56 4.78
N SER A 119 8.27 5.29 5.71
CA SER A 119 6.84 4.97 5.46
C SER A 119 5.98 6.20 5.18
N SER A 120 6.50 7.17 4.42
CA SER A 120 5.86 8.46 4.19
C SER A 120 4.47 8.31 3.55
N GLY A 121 4.34 7.56 2.45
CA GLY A 121 3.07 7.37 1.76
C GLY A 121 2.03 6.61 2.60
N SER A 122 2.45 5.63 3.40
CA SER A 122 1.56 4.94 4.34
C SER A 122 1.00 5.92 5.37
N ALA A 123 1.86 6.69 6.06
CA ALA A 123 1.43 7.68 7.04
C ALA A 123 0.52 8.76 6.45
N ILE A 124 0.90 9.31 5.28
CA ILE A 124 0.11 10.33 4.58
C ILE A 124 -1.26 9.78 4.18
N SER A 125 -1.34 8.54 3.70
CA SER A 125 -2.59 7.95 3.25
C SER A 125 -3.63 7.83 4.36
N VAL A 126 -3.20 7.49 5.57
CA VAL A 126 -4.10 7.40 6.73
C VAL A 126 -4.43 8.80 7.24
N ALA A 127 -3.44 9.69 7.39
CA ALA A 127 -3.65 11.06 7.86
C ALA A 127 -4.59 11.88 6.93
N ALA A 128 -4.54 11.63 5.63
CA ALA A 128 -5.40 12.28 4.63
C ALA A 128 -6.69 11.50 4.31
N ASN A 129 -7.03 10.45 5.08
CA ASN A 129 -8.23 9.61 4.88
C ASN A 129 -8.34 8.96 3.49
N LEU A 130 -7.22 8.72 2.81
CA LEU A 130 -7.17 8.02 1.52
C LEU A 130 -7.32 6.51 1.66
N ALA A 131 -6.93 5.96 2.82
CA ALA A 131 -7.10 4.56 3.17
C ALA A 131 -7.50 4.43 4.64
N LYS A 132 -8.27 3.40 4.97
CA LYS A 132 -8.71 3.16 6.36
C LYS A 132 -7.55 2.81 7.28
N THR A 133 -6.59 2.04 6.76
CA THR A 133 -5.35 1.67 7.44
C THR A 133 -4.26 1.35 6.42
N SER A 134 -3.00 1.32 6.87
CA SER A 134 -1.85 1.04 6.03
C SER A 134 -0.76 0.26 6.76
N PHE A 135 0.01 -0.53 6.01
CA PHE A 135 1.22 -1.22 6.46
C PHE A 135 2.47 -0.66 5.78
#